data_AF-A0A378RLN7-F1
#
_entry.id   AF-A0A378RLN7-F1
#
_cell.length_a   1.000
_cell.length_b   1.000
_cell.length_c   1.000
_cell.angle_alpha   90.00
_cell.angle_beta   90.00
_cell.angle_gamma   90.00
#
_symmetry.space_group_name_H-M   'P 1'
#
loop_
_entity.id
_entity.type
_entity.pdbx_description
1 polymer ?
#
loop_
_entity_poly.entity_id
_entity_poly.type
_entity_poly.pdbx_seq_one_letter_code
_entity_poly.pdbx_strand_id
1 'polypeptide(L)'
;MKSKILITLLLVLGYGHSFYGQVVVGGATYPVEGALLDIKEYQADAENTTATKGLLLPRVKLSDLSSLKPVVQTETEVNKKEHIGLQVYHIGDDEIPAGIKTWNGSIWTGGGGLNKILGFICLHFPFKCIKQQNRKSISMRNIRNS
;
A
#
# COMPACT_ATOMS: atom_id res chain seq x y z
N MET A 1 -34.97 -3.21 -45.45
CA MET A 1 -35.38 -2.20 -44.43
C MET A 1 -35.11 -2.67 -42.99
N LYS A 2 -35.43 -3.92 -42.63
CA LYS A 2 -35.21 -4.49 -41.28
C LYS A 2 -33.73 -4.50 -40.83
N SER A 3 -32.76 -4.76 -41.72
CA SER A 3 -31.34 -4.81 -41.32
C SER A 3 -30.73 -3.42 -41.05
N LYS A 4 -31.23 -2.36 -41.70
CA LYS A 4 -30.77 -0.99 -41.44
C LYS A 4 -31.22 -0.53 -40.05
N ILE A 5 -32.45 -0.87 -39.66
CA ILE A 5 -32.99 -0.61 -38.31
C ILE A 5 -32.15 -1.34 -37.25
N LEU A 6 -31.74 -2.58 -37.52
CA LEU A 6 -30.93 -3.37 -36.59
C LEU A 6 -29.55 -2.77 -36.36
N ILE A 7 -28.91 -2.25 -37.42
CA ILE A 7 -27.60 -1.58 -37.34
C ILE A 7 -27.70 -0.26 -36.59
N THR A 8 -28.73 0.54 -36.84
CA THR A 8 -28.94 1.80 -36.11
C THR A 8 -29.21 1.55 -34.63
N LEU A 9 -29.95 0.49 -34.28
CA LEU A 9 -30.20 0.10 -32.89
C LEU A 9 -28.90 -0.33 -32.18
N LEU A 10 -28.04 -1.09 -32.86
CA LEU A 10 -26.76 -1.53 -32.30
C LEU A 10 -25.81 -0.35 -32.06
N LEU A 11 -25.81 0.64 -32.96
CA LEU A 11 -24.96 1.83 -32.85
C LEU A 11 -25.36 2.68 -31.63
N VAL A 12 -26.67 2.90 -31.42
CA VAL A 12 -27.20 3.68 -30.29
C VAL A 12 -26.89 3.03 -28.93
N LEU A 13 -26.85 1.70 -28.87
CA LEU A 13 -26.54 0.96 -27.65
C LEU A 13 -25.04 1.03 -27.25
N GLY A 14 -24.14 1.41 -28.17
CA GLY A 14 -22.70 1.44 -27.93
C GLY A 14 -22.12 2.77 -27.39
N TYR A 15 -22.88 3.87 -27.43
CA TYR A 15 -22.33 5.23 -27.19
C TYR A 15 -22.13 5.63 -25.71
N GLY A 16 -22.32 4.74 -24.75
CA GLY A 16 -22.42 5.11 -23.33
C GLY A 16 -21.34 4.58 -22.37
N HIS A 17 -20.40 3.75 -22.83
CA HIS A 17 -19.49 3.08 -21.91
C HIS A 17 -18.12 3.76 -21.85
N SER A 18 -17.93 4.58 -20.81
CA SER A 18 -16.59 5.02 -20.37
C SER A 18 -15.87 3.83 -19.74
N PHE A 19 -14.96 3.21 -20.49
CA PHE A 19 -14.04 2.21 -19.94
C PHE A 19 -12.92 2.92 -19.18
N TYR A 20 -13.00 2.93 -17.86
CA TYR A 20 -11.90 3.40 -17.01
C TYR A 20 -10.82 2.30 -16.97
N GLY A 21 -9.60 2.62 -17.41
CA GLY A 21 -8.45 1.71 -17.33
C GLY A 21 -7.85 1.58 -15.92
N GLN A 22 -8.48 2.21 -14.93
CA GLN A 22 -8.05 2.18 -13.54
C GLN A 22 -8.61 0.93 -12.88
N VAL A 23 -7.73 0.17 -12.23
CA VAL A 23 -8.10 -1.11 -11.61
C VAL A 23 -8.09 -0.93 -10.10
N VAL A 24 -9.17 -1.33 -9.44
CA VAL A 24 -9.19 -1.56 -8.00
C VAL A 24 -8.96 -3.04 -7.74
N VAL A 25 -7.94 -3.37 -6.95
CA VAL A 25 -7.66 -4.75 -6.54
C VAL A 25 -7.92 -4.86 -5.04
N GLY A 26 -8.86 -5.73 -4.67
CA GLY A 26 -9.18 -6.02 -3.26
C GLY A 26 -10.61 -5.66 -2.84
N GLY A 27 -11.34 -4.84 -3.61
CA GLY A 27 -12.72 -4.45 -3.29
C GLY A 27 -13.52 -3.99 -4.50
N ALA A 28 -14.86 -4.06 -4.42
CA ALA A 28 -15.79 -3.74 -5.51
C ALA A 28 -16.07 -2.23 -5.66
N THR A 29 -15.07 -1.39 -5.36
CA THR A 29 -15.27 0.05 -5.22
C THR A 29 -14.53 0.83 -6.29
N TYR A 30 -14.85 2.11 -6.46
CA TYR A 30 -14.18 2.96 -7.45
C TYR A 30 -12.77 3.35 -6.97
N PRO A 31 -11.79 3.40 -7.89
CA PRO A 31 -10.43 3.84 -7.57
C PRO A 31 -10.45 5.31 -7.14
N VAL A 32 -9.54 5.68 -6.24
CA VAL A 32 -9.36 7.09 -5.89
C VAL A 32 -8.99 7.89 -7.13
N GLU A 33 -9.50 9.11 -7.26
CA GLU A 33 -9.17 9.98 -8.38
C GLU A 33 -7.65 10.11 -8.55
N GLY A 34 -7.18 9.90 -9.77
CA GLY A 34 -5.74 9.92 -10.10
C GLY A 34 -4.97 8.61 -9.86
N ALA A 35 -5.58 7.59 -9.23
CA ALA A 35 -4.94 6.29 -9.07
C ALA A 35 -5.11 5.42 -10.33
N LEU A 36 -4.00 4.99 -10.94
CA LEU A 36 -4.03 4.04 -12.07
C LEU A 36 -4.28 2.60 -11.61
N LEU A 37 -3.75 2.26 -10.43
CA LEU A 37 -3.95 0.99 -9.76
C LEU A 37 -4.14 1.30 -8.28
N ASP A 38 -5.30 0.98 -7.75
CA ASP A 38 -5.67 1.24 -6.36
C ASP A 38 -5.87 -0.12 -5.65
N ILE A 39 -5.04 -0.40 -4.64
CA ILE A 39 -5.10 -1.66 -3.91
C ILE A 39 -5.73 -1.38 -2.55
N LYS A 40 -7.03 -1.62 -2.46
CA LYS A 40 -7.83 -1.42 -1.25
C LYS A 40 -8.92 -2.46 -1.13
N GLU A 41 -9.21 -2.86 0.10
CA GLU A 41 -10.23 -3.84 0.43
C GLU A 41 -11.60 -3.17 0.61
N TYR A 42 -11.61 -1.98 1.19
CA TYR A 42 -12.80 -1.17 1.44
C TYR A 42 -12.49 0.33 1.27
N GLN A 43 -13.56 1.14 1.19
CA GLN A 43 -13.42 2.59 1.19
C GLN A 43 -12.92 3.08 2.54
N ALA A 44 -12.18 4.18 2.54
CA ALA A 44 -11.66 4.79 3.76
C ALA A 44 -12.79 4.96 4.79
N ASP A 45 -12.62 4.37 5.97
CA ASP A 45 -13.50 4.53 7.12
C ASP A 45 -13.22 5.87 7.85
N ALA A 46 -13.85 6.08 9.02
CA ALA A 46 -13.64 7.27 9.82
C ALA A 46 -12.18 7.42 10.28
N GLU A 47 -11.46 6.30 10.36
CA GLU A 47 -10.06 6.17 10.73
C GLU A 47 -9.10 6.22 9.53
N ASN A 48 -9.62 6.42 8.32
CA ASN A 48 -8.88 6.49 7.06
C ASN A 48 -8.11 5.19 6.73
N THR A 49 -8.60 4.04 7.22
CA THR A 49 -8.09 2.71 6.90
C THR A 49 -8.74 2.21 5.62
N THR A 50 -7.97 1.53 4.76
CA THR A 50 -8.44 1.11 3.42
C THR A 50 -8.25 -0.38 3.17
N ALA A 51 -7.55 -1.08 4.05
CA ALA A 51 -7.34 -2.52 3.95
C ALA A 51 -6.83 -3.10 5.27
N THR A 52 -7.19 -4.35 5.57
CA THR A 52 -6.57 -5.11 6.68
C THR A 52 -5.29 -5.82 6.26
N LYS A 53 -5.14 -6.08 4.95
CA LYS A 53 -4.06 -6.84 4.31
C LYS A 53 -3.82 -6.29 2.91
N GLY A 54 -2.63 -6.52 2.32
CA GLY A 54 -2.41 -6.10 0.94
C GLY A 54 -0.96 -6.00 0.49
N LEU A 55 -0.79 -5.66 -0.78
CA LEU A 55 0.48 -5.35 -1.42
C LEU A 55 0.76 -3.85 -1.24
N LEU A 56 2.03 -3.46 -1.02
CA LEU A 56 2.47 -2.05 -0.87
C LEU A 56 2.02 -1.33 0.42
N LEU A 57 2.12 -1.97 1.58
CA LEU A 57 1.93 -1.35 2.91
C LEU A 57 0.48 -0.87 3.17
N PRO A 58 -0.40 -1.78 3.61
CA PRO A 58 -1.76 -1.42 4.00
C PRO A 58 -1.80 -0.27 5.01
N ARG A 59 -2.73 0.66 4.83
CA ARG A 59 -2.99 1.75 5.77
C ARG A 59 -3.87 1.23 6.90
N VAL A 60 -3.28 1.08 8.08
CA VAL A 60 -3.92 0.48 9.25
C VAL A 60 -3.74 1.40 10.45
N LYS A 61 -4.75 1.49 11.31
CA LYS A 61 -4.63 2.12 12.62
C LYS A 61 -4.28 1.05 13.67
N LEU A 62 -3.05 1.07 14.16
CA LEU A 62 -2.62 0.21 15.26
C LEU A 62 -3.07 0.81 16.59
N SER A 63 -3.73 0.01 17.42
CA SER A 63 -4.12 0.40 18.78
C SER A 63 -3.02 0.14 19.81
N ASP A 64 -2.16 -0.84 19.57
CA ASP A 64 -1.06 -1.22 20.46
C ASP A 64 0.14 -1.71 19.61
N LEU A 65 1.36 -1.38 20.05
CA LEU A 65 2.59 -1.87 19.43
C LEU A 65 2.84 -3.34 19.72
N SER A 66 2.28 -3.90 20.79
CA SER A 66 2.47 -5.30 21.17
C SER A 66 1.44 -6.26 20.57
N SER A 67 0.42 -5.75 19.87
CA SER A 67 -0.63 -6.57 19.27
C SER A 67 -0.58 -6.56 17.75
N LEU A 68 -0.87 -7.71 17.15
CA LEU A 68 -1.10 -7.85 15.70
C LEU A 68 -2.47 -7.36 15.26
N LYS A 69 -3.38 -7.03 16.19
CA LYS A 69 -4.68 -6.46 15.82
C LYS A 69 -4.49 -5.05 15.26
N PRO A 70 -5.26 -4.65 14.22
CA PRO A 70 -6.37 -5.36 13.59
C PRO A 70 -5.98 -6.24 12.38
N VAL A 71 -4.68 -6.45 12.11
CA VAL A 71 -4.20 -7.18 10.92
C VAL A 71 -4.65 -8.66 10.94
N VAL A 72 -4.74 -9.25 12.13
CA VAL A 72 -5.26 -10.61 12.34
C VAL A 72 -6.49 -10.59 13.25
N GLN A 73 -7.46 -11.46 12.95
CA GLN A 73 -8.68 -11.61 13.74
C GLN A 73 -8.41 -12.29 15.08
N THR A 74 -7.55 -13.33 15.08
CA THR A 74 -7.16 -14.08 16.27
C THR A 74 -5.66 -14.05 16.45
N GLU A 75 -5.21 -13.55 17.59
CA GLU A 75 -3.80 -13.49 17.94
C GLU A 75 -3.42 -14.78 18.69
N THR A 76 -2.50 -15.56 18.12
CA THR A 76 -1.89 -16.72 18.76
C THR A 76 -0.38 -16.62 18.69
N GLU A 77 0.33 -17.26 19.62
CA GLU A 77 1.81 -17.23 19.67
C GLU A 77 2.47 -17.84 18.42
N VAL A 78 1.76 -18.76 17.73
CA VAL A 78 2.19 -19.29 16.43
C VAL A 78 2.04 -18.22 15.35
N ASN A 79 0.86 -17.59 15.30
CA ASN A 79 0.54 -16.56 14.31
C ASN A 79 1.48 -15.34 14.40
N LYS A 80 1.87 -14.94 15.63
CA LYS A 80 2.87 -13.87 15.85
C LYS A 80 4.22 -14.15 15.20
N LYS A 81 4.66 -15.41 15.21
CA LYS A 81 5.94 -15.82 14.63
C LYS A 81 5.89 -15.91 13.10
N GLU A 82 4.74 -16.31 12.55
CA GLU A 82 4.55 -16.41 11.10
C GLU A 82 4.52 -15.04 10.40
N HIS A 83 4.15 -13.99 11.13
CA HIS A 83 4.02 -12.64 10.59
C HIS A 83 5.27 -11.77 10.81
N ILE A 84 6.40 -12.34 11.25
CA ILE A 84 7.67 -11.61 11.39
C ILE A 84 8.06 -11.00 10.03
N GLY A 85 8.36 -9.71 10.02
CA GLY A 85 8.70 -8.96 8.80
C GLY A 85 7.50 -8.36 8.07
N LEU A 86 6.27 -8.54 8.59
CA LEU A 86 5.08 -7.83 8.09
C LEU A 86 5.28 -6.33 8.25
N GLN A 87 4.99 -5.57 7.19
CA GLN A 87 5.09 -4.11 7.18
C GLN A 87 3.73 -3.48 6.88
N VAL A 88 3.36 -2.47 7.67
CA VAL A 88 2.12 -1.70 7.53
C VAL A 88 2.42 -0.21 7.65
N TYR A 89 1.57 0.63 7.05
CA TYR A 89 1.62 2.06 7.27
C TYR A 89 0.64 2.43 8.38
N HIS A 90 1.17 2.84 9.54
CA HIS A 90 0.35 3.35 10.64
C HIS A 90 -0.07 4.78 10.35
N ILE A 91 -1.38 5.04 10.42
CA ILE A 91 -1.99 6.33 10.09
C ILE A 91 -1.64 7.42 11.11
N GLY A 92 -1.24 7.03 12.32
CA GLY A 92 -0.91 7.94 13.41
C GLY A 92 -1.99 8.00 14.47
N ASP A 93 -1.56 8.13 15.72
CA ASP A 93 -2.38 8.41 16.89
C ASP A 93 -1.59 9.27 17.88
N ASP A 94 -2.22 9.75 18.94
CA ASP A 94 -1.58 10.58 19.97
C ASP A 94 -0.39 9.86 20.65
N GLU A 95 -0.47 8.54 20.78
CA GLU A 95 0.56 7.70 21.41
C GLU A 95 1.56 7.11 20.39
N ILE A 96 1.08 6.74 19.20
CA ILE A 96 1.89 6.07 18.18
C ILE A 96 2.02 6.98 16.95
N PRO A 97 3.23 7.51 16.67
CA PRO A 97 3.40 8.39 15.52
C PRO A 97 3.19 7.66 14.21
N ALA A 98 2.61 8.38 13.24
CA ALA A 98 2.39 7.88 11.89
C ALA A 98 3.69 7.41 11.23
N GLY A 99 3.59 6.40 10.36
CA GLY A 99 4.70 5.91 9.55
C GLY A 99 4.74 4.40 9.40
N ILE A 100 5.78 3.92 8.73
CA ILE A 100 5.97 2.50 8.45
C ILE A 100 6.32 1.78 9.76
N LYS A 101 5.57 0.71 10.04
CA LYS A 101 5.77 -0.20 11.17
C LYS A 101 6.05 -1.60 10.64
N THR A 102 7.04 -2.25 11.23
CA THR A 102 7.49 -3.61 10.91
C THR A 102 7.35 -4.49 12.13
N TRP A 103 6.67 -5.62 11.99
CA TRP A 103 6.50 -6.59 13.06
C TRP A 103 7.78 -7.42 13.27
N ASN A 104 8.27 -7.51 14.51
CA ASN A 104 9.49 -8.27 14.83
C ASN A 104 9.23 -9.65 15.48
N GLY A 105 7.97 -10.03 15.69
CA GLY A 105 7.58 -11.27 16.40
C GLY A 105 6.96 -11.02 17.77
N SER A 106 7.16 -9.83 18.35
CA SER A 106 6.59 -9.47 19.65
C SER A 106 6.10 -8.03 19.72
N ILE A 107 6.72 -7.10 18.98
CA ILE A 107 6.34 -5.70 18.93
C ILE A 107 6.46 -5.13 17.50
N TRP A 108 5.62 -4.16 17.19
CA TRP A 108 5.75 -3.28 16.04
C TRP A 108 6.90 -2.31 16.27
N THR A 109 7.89 -2.37 15.40
CA THR A 109 9.06 -1.48 15.41
C THR A 109 9.05 -0.58 14.19
N GLY A 110 9.62 0.61 14.31
CA GLY A 110 9.56 1.63 13.27
C GLY A 110 8.70 2.83 13.66
N GLY A 111 8.70 3.85 12.84
CA GLY A 111 8.11 5.15 13.15
C GLY A 111 8.94 6.24 12.50
N GLY A 112 8.26 7.09 11.73
CA GLY A 112 8.87 8.16 10.94
C GLY A 112 9.42 9.30 11.78
N GLY A 113 10.43 9.03 12.60
CA GLY A 113 11.37 10.05 13.05
C GLY A 113 12.48 10.16 12.00
N LEU A 114 12.59 11.32 11.34
CA LEU A 114 13.70 11.66 10.43
C LEU A 114 15.11 11.55 11.06
N ASN A 115 15.21 11.13 12.32
CA ASN A 115 16.45 11.00 13.09
C ASN A 115 16.99 9.58 13.27
N LYS A 116 16.33 8.51 12.79
CA LYS A 116 16.99 7.19 12.73
C LYS A 116 16.73 6.47 11.41
N ILE A 117 17.70 6.68 10.53
CA ILE A 117 18.16 5.78 9.47
C ILE A 117 17.11 5.50 8.40
N LEU A 118 17.31 6.22 7.29
CA LEU A 118 17.12 5.84 5.89
C LEU A 118 17.15 4.30 5.65
N GLY A 119 16.10 3.61 6.10
CA GLY A 119 15.80 2.22 5.78
C GLY A 119 15.14 2.23 4.43
N PHE A 120 15.97 2.21 3.39
CA PHE A 120 15.56 1.97 2.02
C PHE A 120 14.56 0.81 1.97
N ILE A 121 13.42 1.02 1.31
CA ILE A 121 12.73 -0.06 0.62
C ILE A 121 13.65 -0.43 -0.54
N CYS A 122 14.65 -1.26 -0.25
CA CYS A 122 15.48 -1.88 -1.27
C CYS A 122 14.71 -3.10 -1.74
N LEU A 123 13.83 -2.92 -2.72
CA LEU A 123 13.46 -4.05 -3.58
C LEU A 123 14.78 -4.62 -4.10
N HIS A 124 14.96 -5.93 -3.97
CA HIS A 124 16.20 -6.65 -4.29
C HIS A 124 16.61 -6.43 -5.76
N PHE A 125 17.28 -5.32 -6.01
CA PHE A 125 17.94 -4.95 -7.26
C PHE A 125 19.38 -4.55 -6.91
N PRO A 126 20.36 -4.74 -7.81
CA PRO A 126 21.79 -4.60 -7.51
C PRO A 126 22.23 -3.12 -7.44
N PHE A 127 21.54 -2.28 -6.67
CA PHE A 127 21.87 -0.88 -6.45
C PHE A 127 22.23 -0.65 -4.99
N LYS A 128 23.49 -0.29 -4.74
CA LYS A 128 23.99 0.06 -3.41
C LYS A 128 23.85 1.57 -3.25
N CYS A 129 22.92 2.00 -2.40
CA CYS A 129 22.74 3.41 -2.09
C CYS A 129 23.74 3.85 -1.01
N ILE A 130 24.60 4.82 -1.34
CA ILE A 130 25.56 5.42 -0.41
C ILE A 130 25.02 6.82 -0.03
N LYS A 131 24.88 7.10 1.27
CA LYS A 131 24.49 8.42 1.75
C LYS A 131 25.71 9.34 1.71
N GLN A 132 25.77 10.27 0.75
CA GLN A 132 26.75 11.37 0.80
C GLN A 132 26.25 12.42 1.80
N GLN A 133 26.97 12.58 2.91
CA GLN A 133 26.55 13.31 4.11
C GLN A 133 26.40 14.84 3.94
N ASN A 134 26.41 15.40 2.72
CA ASN A 134 26.34 16.85 2.57
C ASN A 134 25.70 17.41 1.28
N ARG A 135 24.80 16.68 0.61
CA ARG A 135 23.89 17.29 -0.38
C ARG A 135 22.49 16.69 -0.29
N LYS A 136 21.48 17.54 -0.39
CA LYS A 136 20.05 17.20 -0.55
C LYS A 136 19.76 16.56 -1.94
N SER A 137 20.61 15.64 -2.40
CA SER A 137 20.42 14.94 -3.66
C SER A 137 20.96 13.51 -3.53
N ILE A 138 20.12 12.56 -3.93
CA ILE A 138 20.45 11.13 -3.98
C ILE A 138 20.89 10.84 -5.42
N SER A 139 22.09 10.30 -5.60
CA SER A 139 22.59 9.84 -6.90
C SER A 139 22.60 8.31 -6.93
N MET A 140 21.96 7.72 -7.94
CA MET A 140 22.06 6.29 -8.21
C MET A 140 23.29 6.02 -9.08
N ARG A 141 24.13 5.04 -8.71
CA ARG A 141 25.27 4.59 -9.50
C ARG A 141 25.20 3.07 -9.69
N ASN A 142 25.39 2.61 -10.92
CA ASN A 142 25.37 1.20 -11.30
C ASN A 142 26.72 0.55 -10.96
N ILE A 143 26.71 -0.58 -10.24
CA ILE A 143 27.92 -1.23 -9.69
C ILE A 143 28.64 -2.11 -10.73
N ARG A 144 28.08 -2.31 -11.93
CA ARG A 144 28.69 -3.20 -12.93
C ARG A 144 30.02 -2.72 -13.54
N ASN A 145 30.47 -1.50 -13.24
CA ASN A 145 31.72 -0.93 -13.75
C ASN A 145 32.64 -0.47 -12.61
N SER A 146 32.88 -1.33 -11.61
CA SER A 146 33.96 -1.16 -10.63
C SER A 146 35.01 -2.24 -10.79
#